data_AF-A0AAE1VVD5-F1
#
_entry.id   AF-A0AAE1VVD5-F1
#
_cell.length_a   1.000
_cell.length_b   1.000
_cell.length_c   1.000
_cell.angle_alpha   90.00
_cell.angle_beta   90.00
_cell.angle_gamma   90.00
#
_symmetry.space_group_name_H-M   'P 1'
#
loop_
_entity.id
_entity.type
_entity.pdbx_description
1 polymer ?
#
loop_
_entity_poly.entity_id
_entity_poly.type
_entity_poly.pdbx_seq_one_letter_code
_entity_poly.pdbx_strand_id
1 'polypeptide(L)'
;MCGNRQVIFDNKTKDQMKKAEQLRELLFHVNMVVQKNGGKPYTNDVIEEVKVTELKEQLQRWSFEEQHKGITETVKSKLKEPLHSLEKQLEKERAARLEAERKICELRDSLEKTQRETEVGLT
;
A
#
# COMPACT_ATOMS: atom_id res chain seq x y z
N MET A 1 30.54 -34.20 17.86
CA MET A 1 31.70 -33.80 18.70
C MET A 1 32.26 -32.46 18.19
N CYS A 2 32.57 -31.51 19.08
CA CYS A 2 33.01 -30.15 18.69
C CYS A 2 34.48 -30.04 18.25
N GLY A 3 35.26 -31.12 18.30
CA GLY A 3 36.61 -31.21 17.74
C GLY A 3 37.64 -30.29 18.39
N ASN A 4 37.53 -30.07 19.71
CA ASN A 4 38.40 -29.19 20.50
C ASN A 4 38.50 -27.74 19.98
N ARG A 5 37.51 -27.29 19.19
CA ARG A 5 37.39 -25.89 18.76
C ARG A 5 36.83 -25.08 19.93
N GLN A 6 37.69 -24.40 20.68
CA GLN A 6 37.35 -23.62 21.87
C GLN A 6 38.04 -22.26 21.80
N VAL A 7 37.32 -21.21 22.18
CA VAL A 7 37.85 -19.85 22.30
C VAL A 7 37.30 -19.23 23.59
N ILE A 8 38.12 -18.47 24.30
CA ILE A 8 37.73 -17.77 25.53
C ILE A 8 37.66 -16.27 25.25
N PHE A 9 36.54 -15.66 25.63
CA PHE A 9 36.31 -14.22 25.48
C PHE A 9 36.28 -13.52 26.84
N ASP A 10 37.08 -12.46 26.97
CA ASP A 10 36.93 -11.48 28.04
C ASP A 10 36.09 -10.31 27.52
N ASN A 11 34.76 -10.43 27.65
CA ASN A 11 33.81 -9.41 27.19
C ASN A 11 33.90 -8.07 27.95
N LYS A 12 34.72 -7.98 29.02
CA LYS A 12 34.91 -6.75 29.82
C LYS A 12 36.21 -6.02 29.48
N THR A 13 37.12 -6.63 28.74
CA THR A 13 38.41 -5.99 28.40
C THR A 13 38.21 -4.72 27.59
N LYS A 14 38.97 -3.67 27.93
CA LYS A 14 39.06 -2.42 27.15
C LYS A 14 40.26 -2.42 26.20
N ASP A 15 41.17 -3.37 26.36
CA ASP A 15 42.38 -3.52 25.56
C ASP A 15 42.03 -3.98 24.14
N GLN A 16 42.34 -3.12 23.15
CA GLN A 16 42.06 -3.38 21.75
C GLN A 16 42.89 -4.53 21.17
N MET A 17 44.12 -4.72 21.66
CA MET A 17 44.98 -5.82 21.20
C MET A 17 44.40 -7.16 21.64
N LYS A 18 43.92 -7.25 22.90
CA LYS A 18 43.23 -8.45 23.39
C LYS A 18 41.95 -8.75 22.62
N LYS A 19 41.15 -7.73 22.30
CA LYS A 19 39.95 -7.91 21.45
C LYS A 19 40.30 -8.45 20.07
N ALA A 20 41.33 -7.88 19.45
CA ALA A 20 41.79 -8.30 18.13
C ALA A 20 42.30 -9.75 18.16
N GLU A 21 43.04 -10.13 19.20
CA GLU A 21 43.51 -11.51 19.40
C GLU A 21 42.36 -12.51 19.54
N GLN A 22 41.40 -12.23 20.42
CA GLN A 22 40.21 -13.08 20.62
C GLN A 22 39.39 -13.24 19.33
N LEU A 23 39.22 -12.15 18.56
CA LEU A 23 38.53 -12.20 17.28
C LEU A 23 39.31 -13.04 16.25
N ARG A 24 40.64 -12.90 16.19
CA ARG A 24 41.49 -13.71 15.31
C ARG A 24 41.37 -15.20 15.61
N GLU A 25 41.40 -15.59 16.88
CA GLU A 25 41.22 -16.99 17.29
C GLU A 25 39.86 -17.55 16.87
N LEU A 26 38.78 -16.79 17.09
CA LEU A 26 37.45 -17.18 16.64
C LEU A 26 37.39 -17.40 15.13
N LEU A 27 37.88 -16.43 14.36
CA LEU A 27 37.87 -16.50 12.89
C LEU A 27 38.72 -17.65 12.36
N PHE A 28 39.84 -17.96 13.02
CA PHE A 28 40.66 -19.12 12.70
C PHE A 28 39.85 -20.42 12.81
N HIS A 29 39.15 -20.63 13.93
CA HIS A 29 38.31 -21.81 14.11
C HIS A 29 37.13 -21.87 13.14
N VAL A 30 36.47 -20.74 12.86
CA VAL A 30 35.39 -20.66 11.87
C VAL A 30 35.91 -21.06 10.49
N ASN A 31 37.04 -20.50 10.05
CA ASN A 31 37.62 -20.83 8.75
C ASN A 31 37.97 -22.32 8.64
N MET A 32 38.50 -22.93 9.71
CA MET A 32 38.71 -24.37 9.74
C MET A 32 37.40 -25.17 9.59
N VAL A 33 36.29 -24.72 10.18
CA VAL A 33 34.98 -25.39 10.03
C VAL A 33 34.51 -25.28 8.58
N VAL A 34 34.60 -24.09 7.99
CA VAL A 34 34.21 -23.84 6.60
C VAL A 34 34.99 -24.75 5.65
N GLN A 35 36.32 -24.82 5.79
CA GLN A 35 37.16 -25.69 4.98
C GLN A 35 36.81 -27.17 5.15
N LYS A 36 36.65 -27.64 6.39
CA LYS A 36 36.26 -29.04 6.68
C LYS A 36 34.89 -29.40 6.11
N ASN A 37 33.98 -28.44 6.03
CA ASN A 37 32.65 -28.64 5.47
C ASN A 37 32.60 -28.40 3.95
N GLY A 38 33.75 -28.22 3.28
CA GLY A 38 33.81 -27.95 1.84
C GLY A 38 33.13 -26.64 1.44
N GLY A 39 33.18 -25.64 2.31
CA GLY A 39 32.52 -24.35 2.12
C GLY A 39 31.01 -24.36 2.37
N LYS A 40 30.42 -25.53 2.65
CA LYS A 40 28.96 -25.64 2.82
C LYS A 40 28.56 -25.23 4.24
N PRO A 41 27.63 -24.27 4.39
CA PRO A 41 27.06 -23.94 5.68
C PRO A 41 26.22 -25.12 6.21
N TYR A 42 25.95 -25.10 7.50
CA TYR A 42 25.03 -26.06 8.10
C TYR A 42 23.67 -25.97 7.40
N THR A 43 23.19 -27.12 6.94
CA THR A 43 21.93 -27.26 6.21
C THR A 43 21.22 -28.51 6.72
N ASN A 44 19.90 -28.44 6.87
CA ASN A 44 19.04 -29.56 7.18
C ASN A 44 17.71 -29.40 6.43
N ASP A 45 16.88 -30.44 6.45
CA ASP A 45 15.62 -30.50 5.71
C ASP A 45 14.70 -29.32 6.03
N VAL A 46 14.63 -28.89 7.29
CA VAL A 46 13.82 -27.74 7.71
C VAL A 46 14.32 -26.43 7.10
N ILE A 47 15.64 -26.20 7.06
CA ILE A 47 16.23 -24.99 6.46
C ILE A 47 15.98 -24.96 4.95
N GLU A 48 16.05 -26.12 4.28
CA GLU A 48 15.75 -26.22 2.86
C GLU A 48 14.27 -25.99 2.57
N GLU A 49 13.39 -26.61 3.36
CA GLU A 49 11.94 -26.44 3.24
C GLU A 49 11.54 -24.97 3.40
N VAL A 50 12.04 -24.28 4.43
CA VAL A 50 11.75 -22.86 4.66
C VAL A 50 12.16 -21.99 3.47
N LYS A 51 13.34 -22.22 2.88
CA LYS A 51 13.78 -21.48 1.69
C LYS A 51 12.87 -21.73 0.50
N VAL A 52 12.43 -22.98 0.31
CA VAL A 52 11.54 -23.36 -0.78
C VAL A 52 10.15 -22.75 -0.58
N THR A 53 9.61 -22.77 0.64
CA THR A 53 8.31 -22.17 0.95
C THR A 53 8.34 -20.66 0.77
N GLU A 54 9.39 -19.99 1.25
CA GLU A 54 9.55 -18.55 1.09
C GLU A 54 9.62 -18.14 -0.39
N LEU A 55 10.39 -18.86 -1.21
CA LEU A 55 10.44 -18.62 -2.65
C LEU A 55 9.09 -18.84 -3.34
N LYS A 56 8.35 -19.90 -2.96
CA LYS A 56 7.01 -20.15 -3.50
C LYS A 56 6.03 -19.06 -3.12
N GLU A 57 6.03 -18.61 -1.87
CA GLU A 57 5.17 -17.53 -1.38
C GLU A 57 5.48 -16.21 -2.09
N GLN A 58 6.76 -15.88 -2.31
CA GLN A 58 7.15 -14.70 -3.07
C GLN A 58 6.66 -14.76 -4.53
N LEU A 59 6.80 -15.90 -5.20
CA LEU A 59 6.34 -16.07 -6.57
C LEU A 59 4.82 -15.97 -6.69
N GLN A 60 4.08 -16.59 -5.76
CA GLN A 60 2.63 -16.49 -5.70
C GLN A 60 2.17 -15.04 -5.48
N ARG A 61 2.82 -14.33 -4.55
CA ARG A 61 2.53 -12.91 -4.29
C ARG A 61 2.75 -12.05 -5.53
N TRP A 62 3.86 -12.26 -6.23
CA TRP A 62 4.16 -11.52 -7.46
C TRP A 62 3.13 -11.79 -8.57
N SER A 63 2.73 -13.05 -8.75
CA SER A 63 1.68 -13.42 -9.70
C SER A 63 0.33 -12.76 -9.37
N PHE A 64 -0.02 -12.70 -8.08
CA PHE A 64 -1.26 -12.09 -7.63
C PHE A 64 -1.26 -10.57 -7.83
N GLU A 65 -0.13 -9.92 -7.53
CA GLU A 65 0.04 -8.48 -7.71
C GLU A 65 -0.11 -8.07 -9.18
N GLU A 66 0.46 -8.83 -10.11
CA GLU A 66 0.31 -8.57 -11.54
C GLU A 66 -1.15 -8.71 -12.01
N GLN A 67 -1.86 -9.75 -11.54
CA GLN A 67 -3.30 -9.90 -11.83
C GLN A 67 -4.12 -8.76 -11.23
N HIS A 68 -3.81 -8.37 -9.99
CA HIS A 68 -4.49 -7.26 -9.30
C HIS A 68 -4.32 -5.94 -10.04
N LYS A 69 -3.12 -5.67 -10.57
CA LYS A 69 -2.85 -4.49 -11.38
C LYS A 69 -3.73 -4.47 -12.64
N GLY A 70 -3.79 -5.57 -13.38
CA GLY A 70 -4.62 -5.68 -14.57
C GLY A 70 -6.12 -5.49 -14.29
N ILE A 71 -6.63 -6.10 -13.20
CA ILE A 71 -8.02 -5.90 -12.77
C ILE A 71 -8.26 -4.45 -12.40
N THR A 72 -7.35 -3.83 -11.65
CA THR A 72 -7.47 -2.43 -11.20
C THR A 72 -7.54 -1.48 -12.39
N GLU A 73 -6.65 -1.64 -13.38
CA GLU A 73 -6.67 -0.84 -14.61
C GLU A 73 -7.94 -1.06 -15.44
N THR A 74 -8.41 -2.31 -15.52
CA THR A 74 -9.67 -2.66 -16.21
C THR A 74 -10.87 -1.99 -15.54
N VAL A 75 -10.99 -2.08 -14.21
CA VAL A 75 -12.07 -1.43 -13.47
C VAL A 75 -12.00 0.09 -13.63
N LYS A 76 -10.80 0.66 -13.48
CA LYS A 76 -10.59 2.11 -13.64
C LYS A 76 -11.00 2.61 -15.03
N SER A 77 -10.63 1.89 -16.09
CA SER A 77 -10.99 2.27 -17.47
C SER A 77 -12.50 2.13 -17.74
N LYS A 78 -13.15 1.06 -17.24
CA LYS A 78 -14.59 0.86 -17.40
C LYS A 78 -15.44 1.88 -16.65
N LEU A 79 -14.96 2.37 -15.50
CA LEU A 79 -15.70 3.35 -14.69
C LEU A 79 -15.51 4.81 -15.15
N LYS A 80 -14.49 5.10 -15.96
CA LYS A 80 -14.17 6.46 -16.39
C LYS A 80 -15.31 7.17 -17.12
N GLU A 81 -15.84 6.53 -18.17
CA GLU A 81 -16.90 7.13 -19.01
C GLU A 81 -18.25 7.27 -18.28
N PRO A 82 -18.74 6.25 -17.56
CA PRO A 82 -19.98 6.39 -16.78
C PRO A 82 -19.92 7.52 -15.74
N LEU A 83 -18.78 7.66 -15.04
CA LEU A 83 -18.60 8.73 -14.06
C LEU A 83 -18.71 10.11 -14.71
N HIS A 84 -18.02 10.32 -15.83
CA HIS A 84 -18.07 11.59 -16.55
C HIS A 84 -19.47 11.89 -17.09
N SER A 85 -20.18 10.87 -17.58
CA SER A 85 -21.57 11.02 -18.04
C SER A 85 -22.51 11.41 -16.89
N LEU A 86 -22.38 10.80 -15.72
CA LEU A 86 -23.19 11.12 -14.53
C LEU A 86 -22.91 12.52 -14.01
N GLU A 87 -21.65 12.94 -13.98
CA GLU A 87 -21.26 14.30 -13.60
C GLU A 87 -21.91 15.35 -14.52
N LYS A 88 -21.86 15.12 -15.84
CA LYS A 88 -22.52 16.00 -16.81
C LYS A 88 -24.04 16.02 -16.68
N GLN A 89 -24.67 14.90 -16.36
CA GLN A 89 -26.11 14.85 -16.10
C GLN A 89 -26.47 15.64 -14.84
N LEU A 90 -25.67 15.51 -13.78
CA LEU A 90 -25.88 16.23 -12.53
C LEU A 90 -25.78 17.75 -12.72
N GLU A 91 -24.84 18.22 -13.54
CA GLU A 91 -24.73 19.65 -13.87
C GLU A 91 -25.94 20.18 -14.63
N LYS A 92 -26.43 19.42 -15.64
CA LYS A 92 -27.63 19.79 -16.39
C LYS A 92 -28.86 19.87 -15.50
N GLU A 93 -29.03 18.89 -14.62
CA GLU A 93 -30.15 18.86 -13.67
C GLU A 93 -30.10 20.06 -12.71
N ARG A 94 -28.92 20.36 -12.16
CA ARG A 94 -28.72 21.54 -11.29
C ARG A 94 -29.03 22.85 -12.02
N ALA A 95 -28.62 22.99 -13.28
CA ALA A 95 -28.90 24.18 -14.07
C ALA A 95 -30.40 24.35 -14.37
N ALA A 96 -31.08 23.26 -14.78
CA ALA A 96 -32.51 23.26 -15.05
C ALA A 96 -33.34 23.59 -13.79
N ARG A 97 -32.94 23.03 -12.64
CA ARG A 97 -33.58 23.32 -11.35
C ARG A 97 -33.46 24.79 -10.96
N LEU A 98 -32.26 25.38 -11.09
CA LEU A 98 -32.05 26.80 -10.79
C LEU A 98 -32.91 27.70 -11.69
N GLU A 99 -33.05 27.35 -12.97
CA GLU A 99 -33.91 28.09 -13.90
C GLU A 99 -35.39 27.97 -13.53
N ALA A 100 -35.85 26.78 -13.15
CA ALA A 100 -37.23 26.57 -12.68
C ALA A 100 -37.52 27.36 -11.40
N GLU A 101 -36.58 27.36 -10.44
CA GLU A 101 -36.69 28.15 -9.20
C GLU A 101 -36.78 29.66 -9.49
N ARG A 102 -35.98 30.18 -10.44
CA ARG A 102 -36.09 31.58 -10.89
C ARG A 102 -37.47 31.90 -11.47
N LYS A 103 -37.98 31.05 -12.38
CA LYS A 103 -39.31 31.24 -12.99
C LYS A 103 -40.42 31.23 -11.94
N ILE A 104 -40.32 30.38 -10.92
CA ILE A 104 -41.28 30.34 -9.82
C ILE A 104 -41.27 31.65 -9.03
N CYS A 105 -40.10 32.23 -8.75
CA CYS A 105 -39.97 33.55 -8.11
C CYS A 105 -40.60 34.65 -8.95
N GLU A 106 -40.29 34.71 -10.26
CA GLU A 106 -40.86 35.70 -11.18
C GLU A 106 -42.39 35.63 -11.24
N LEU A 107 -42.95 34.41 -11.35
CA LEU A 107 -44.40 34.20 -11.33
C LEU A 107 -45.02 34.64 -10.01
N ARG A 108 -44.37 34.34 -8.87
CA ARG A 108 -44.84 34.77 -7.54
C ARG A 108 -44.89 36.30 -7.43
N ASP A 109 -43.82 36.98 -7.82
CA ASP A 109 -43.74 38.44 -7.77
C ASP A 109 -44.81 39.10 -8.67
N SER A 110 -45.02 38.55 -9.87
CA SER A 110 -46.05 39.03 -10.78
C SER A 110 -47.46 38.83 -10.22
N LEU A 111 -47.73 37.70 -9.56
CA LEU A 111 -49.01 37.41 -8.92
C LEU A 111 -49.29 38.36 -7.76
N GLU A 112 -48.31 38.55 -6.86
CA GLU A 112 -48.43 39.50 -5.75
C GLU A 112 -48.73 40.92 -6.24
N LYS A 113 -48.09 41.35 -7.33
CA LYS A 113 -48.35 42.64 -7.95
C LYS A 113 -49.80 42.74 -8.45
N THR A 114 -50.27 41.73 -9.19
CA THR A 114 -51.66 41.73 -9.69
C THR A 114 -52.70 41.72 -8.56
N GLN A 115 -52.43 41.00 -7.46
CA GLN A 115 -53.32 40.96 -6.30
C GLN A 115 -53.43 42.33 -5.63
N ARG A 116 -52.29 43.01 -5.40
CA ARG A 116 -52.27 44.37 -4.84
C ARG A 116 -53.02 45.37 -5.73
N GLU A 117 -52.89 45.26 -7.05
CA GLU A 117 -53.61 46.14 -8.00
C GLU A 117 -55.13 45.88 -7.99
N THR A 118 -55.57 44.62 -7.85
CA THR A 118 -57.00 44.29 -7.75
C THR A 118 -57.64 44.69 -6.43
N GLU A 119 -56.88 44.70 -5.32
CA GLU A 119 -57.37 45.11 -4.00
C GLU A 119 -57.53 46.65 -3.89
N VAL A 120 -56.65 47.43 -4.50
CA VAL A 120 -56.72 48.91 -4.53
C VAL A 120 -57.81 49.43 -5.49
N GLY A 121 -58.18 48.66 -6.52
CA GLY A 121 -59.25 49.02 -7.45
C GLY A 121 -60.68 48.79 -6.95
N LEU A 122 -60.85 48.17 -5.77
CA LEU A 122 -62.14 47.81 -5.16
C LEU A 122 -62.48 48.62 -3.88
N THR A 123 -61.65 49.58 -3.50
CA THR A 123 -61.88 50.56 -2.41
C THR A 123 -62.02 51.97 -2.96
#